data_AF-A0A7S0GRM4-F1
#
_entry.id   AF-A0A7S0GRM4-F1
#
_cell.length_a   1.000
_cell.length_b   1.000
_cell.length_c   1.000
_cell.angle_alpha   90.00
_cell.angle_beta   90.00
_cell.angle_gamma   90.00
#
_symmetry.space_group_name_H-M   'P 1'
#
loop_
_entity.id
_entity.type
_entity.pdbx_description
1 polymer ?
#
loop_
_entity_poly.entity_id
_entity_poly.type
_entity_poly.pdbx_seq_one_letter_code
_entity_poly.pdbx_strand_id
1 'polypeptide(L)'
;FTREEMQSVTTRLAELWKQIAPEELADCKATADRLKDEYDAAKAALPPGALKRDKGKKKHQLILVEGKGEKPKRARTAYLIFCDRYRNQIMKDVHPDPTSKFTREEMQSVTTRLAELWKQIAPEELADCKATADRLKDEYDAAKAALPPGALKRDKGKKKHQLILVEGKGEKPKRARTAYLIFCDRYRNQIMKDVHPDPTSKFTREEMQ
;
A
#
# COMPACT_ATOMS: atom_id res chain seq x y z
N PHE A 1 -28.20 -2.70 10.44
CA PHE A 1 -27.10 -2.04 9.73
C PHE A 1 -26.52 -2.95 8.66
N THR A 2 -27.26 -3.07 7.55
CA THR A 2 -26.77 -3.59 6.27
C THR A 2 -25.62 -2.71 5.74
N ARG A 3 -24.86 -3.23 4.78
CA ARG A 3 -23.81 -2.46 4.09
C ARG A 3 -24.35 -1.17 3.48
N GLU A 4 -25.57 -1.22 2.96
CA GLU A 4 -26.25 -0.10 2.32
C GLU A 4 -26.70 0.94 3.34
N GLU A 5 -27.22 0.51 4.50
CA GLU A 5 -27.55 1.40 5.62
C GLU A 5 -26.31 2.11 6.16
N MET A 6 -25.20 1.38 6.34
CA MET A 6 -23.92 1.99 6.75
C MET A 6 -23.38 2.97 5.71
N GLN A 7 -23.52 2.65 4.43
CA GLN A 7 -23.13 3.55 3.35
C GLN A 7 -23.99 4.83 3.39
N SER A 8 -25.30 4.70 3.59
CA SER A 8 -26.24 5.83 3.75
C SER A 8 -25.84 6.74 4.91
N VAL A 9 -25.53 6.17 6.08
CA VAL A 9 -25.03 6.93 7.25
C VAL A 9 -23.77 7.73 6.89
N THR A 10 -22.81 7.11 6.19
CA THR A 10 -21.57 7.81 5.79
C THR A 10 -21.78 8.90 4.76
N THR A 11 -22.71 8.71 3.82
CA THR A 11 -23.05 9.72 2.81
C THR A 11 -23.72 10.93 3.45
N ARG A 12 -24.70 10.71 4.33
CA ARG A 12 -25.38 11.80 5.08
C ARG A 12 -24.41 12.60 5.96
N LEU A 13 -23.47 11.92 6.64
CA LEU A 13 -22.42 12.60 7.41
C LEU A 13 -21.54 13.51 6.54
N ALA A 14 -21.19 13.05 5.34
CA ALA A 14 -20.38 13.84 4.41
C ALA A 14 -21.16 15.05 3.86
N GLU A 15 -22.47 14.91 3.62
CA GLU A 15 -23.34 16.01 3.19
C GLU A 15 -23.51 17.06 4.29
N LEU A 16 -23.81 16.64 5.53
CA LEU A 16 -23.93 17.56 6.66
C LEU A 16 -22.62 18.29 6.94
N TRP A 17 -21.48 17.62 6.80
CA TRP A 17 -20.17 18.28 6.93
C TRP A 17 -19.94 19.37 5.87
N LYS A 18 -20.45 19.20 4.64
CA LYS A 18 -20.36 20.25 3.60
C LYS A 18 -21.20 21.48 3.94
N GLN A 19 -22.25 21.30 4.74
CA GLN A 19 -23.20 22.35 5.13
C GLN A 19 -23.03 22.78 6.59
N ILE A 20 -21.93 22.41 7.23
CA ILE A 20 -21.68 22.70 8.64
C ILE A 20 -21.68 24.21 8.93
N ALA A 21 -22.26 24.60 10.06
CA ALA A 21 -22.22 25.98 10.49
C ALA A 21 -20.77 26.44 10.76
N PRO A 22 -20.39 27.69 10.43
CA PRO A 22 -19.03 28.18 10.65
C PRO A 22 -18.56 28.09 12.11
N GLU A 23 -19.46 28.34 13.05
CA GLU A 23 -19.22 28.25 14.50
C GLU A 23 -18.90 26.81 14.93
N GLU A 24 -19.69 25.85 14.45
CA GLU A 24 -19.51 24.43 14.77
C GLU A 24 -18.25 23.87 14.11
N LEU A 25 -17.92 24.33 12.90
CA LEU A 25 -16.66 24.02 12.23
C LEU A 25 -15.46 24.54 13.02
N ALA A 26 -15.56 25.75 13.57
CA ALA A 26 -14.51 26.34 14.40
C ALA A 26 -14.29 25.52 15.68
N ASP A 27 -15.37 25.11 16.36
CA ASP A 27 -15.30 24.24 17.54
C ASP A 27 -14.71 22.85 17.23
N CYS A 28 -15.11 22.22 16.13
CA CYS A 28 -14.55 20.95 15.67
C CYS A 28 -13.05 21.07 15.35
N LYS A 29 -12.62 22.20 14.76
CA LYS A 29 -11.20 22.49 14.48
C LYS A 29 -10.41 22.72 15.76
N ALA A 30 -10.90 23.57 16.67
CA ALA A 30 -10.24 23.83 17.94
C ALA A 30 -10.04 22.54 18.76
N THR A 31 -11.04 21.66 18.77
CA THR A 31 -10.93 20.34 19.41
C THR A 31 -9.90 19.44 18.70
N ALA A 32 -9.87 19.45 17.37
CA ALA A 32 -8.91 18.67 16.58
C ALA A 32 -7.47 19.14 16.84
N ASP A 33 -7.26 20.46 16.91
CA ASP A 33 -5.97 21.08 17.16
C ASP A 33 -5.46 20.75 18.56
N ARG A 34 -6.33 20.84 19.59
CA ARG A 34 -5.98 20.38 20.95
C ARG A 34 -5.57 18.90 20.98
N LEU A 35 -6.33 18.02 20.34
CA LEU A 35 -6.00 16.59 20.28
C LEU A 35 -4.70 16.33 19.50
N LYS A 36 -4.40 17.18 18.51
CA LYS A 36 -3.15 17.13 17.74
C LYS A 36 -1.97 17.53 18.62
N ASP A 37 -2.10 18.58 19.40
CA ASP A 37 -1.06 19.02 20.34
C ASP A 37 -0.81 17.98 21.42
N GLU A 38 -1.88 17.39 22.00
CA GLU A 38 -1.77 16.28 22.94
C GLU A 38 -1.04 15.07 22.32
N TYR A 39 -1.37 14.71 21.07
CA TYR A 39 -0.70 13.63 20.35
C TYR A 39 0.78 13.94 20.06
N ASP A 40 1.10 15.17 19.66
CA ASP A 40 2.46 15.59 19.33
C ASP A 40 3.32 15.69 20.62
N ALA A 41 2.75 16.15 21.74
CA ALA A 41 3.39 16.14 23.06
C ALA A 41 3.63 14.71 23.58
N ALA A 42 2.63 13.84 23.51
CA ALA A 42 2.78 12.42 23.88
C ALA A 42 3.81 11.71 22.99
N LYS A 43 3.89 12.07 21.71
CA LYS A 43 4.90 11.57 20.79
C LYS A 43 6.31 12.10 21.12
N ALA A 44 6.43 13.35 21.53
CA ALA A 44 7.70 13.97 21.93
C ALA A 44 8.22 13.43 23.28
N ALA A 45 7.33 13.04 24.18
CA ALA A 45 7.67 12.41 25.46
C ALA A 45 8.23 10.98 25.31
N LEU A 46 8.05 10.34 24.14
CA LEU A 46 8.63 9.03 23.87
C LEU A 46 10.14 9.14 23.62
N PRO A 47 10.95 8.18 24.10
CA PRO A 47 12.39 8.26 23.91
C PRO A 47 12.76 8.21 22.43
N PRO A 48 13.86 8.87 22.02
CA PRO A 48 14.35 8.82 20.64
C PRO A 48 14.44 7.37 20.13
N GLY A 49 13.84 7.09 18.98
CA GLY A 49 13.79 5.75 18.38
C GLY A 49 12.71 4.81 18.92
N ALA A 50 11.86 5.23 19.87
CA ALA A 50 10.70 4.44 20.32
C ALA A 50 9.66 4.19 19.22
N LEU A 51 9.57 5.12 18.25
CA LEU A 51 8.68 5.01 17.10
C LEU A 51 9.50 4.70 15.85
N LYS A 52 9.23 3.55 15.25
CA LYS A 52 9.86 3.13 13.99
C LYS A 52 8.81 3.02 12.90
N ARG A 53 9.21 3.38 11.69
CA ARG A 53 8.39 3.12 10.50
C ARG A 53 8.42 1.63 10.22
N ASP A 54 7.27 0.99 10.25
CA ASP A 54 7.15 -0.41 9.91
C ASP A 54 7.68 -0.63 8.48
N LYS A 55 8.67 -1.52 8.35
CA LYS A 55 9.21 -1.97 7.06
C LYS A 55 8.38 -3.13 6.50
N GLY A 56 7.06 -3.11 6.74
CA GLY A 56 6.15 -4.21 6.41
C GLY A 56 6.29 -4.74 4.99
N LYS A 57 5.92 -6.00 4.81
CA LYS A 57 5.87 -6.66 3.50
C LYS A 57 4.95 -5.88 2.55
N LYS A 58 5.22 -5.93 1.24
CA LYS A 58 4.44 -5.20 0.23
C LYS A 58 2.97 -5.65 0.28
N LYS A 59 2.08 -4.75 0.72
CA LYS A 59 0.62 -4.93 0.66
C LYS A 59 0.23 -5.36 -0.77
N HIS A 60 -0.65 -6.36 -0.90
CA HIS A 60 -1.13 -6.94 -2.17
C HIS A 60 -0.15 -7.86 -2.93
N GLN A 61 0.93 -8.32 -2.31
CA GLN A 61 1.71 -9.41 -2.92
C GLN A 61 0.86 -10.68 -3.00
N LEU A 62 0.82 -11.33 -4.17
CA LEU A 62 0.31 -12.69 -4.28
C LEU A 62 1.26 -13.62 -3.55
N ILE A 63 0.78 -14.39 -2.58
CA ILE A 63 1.53 -15.41 -1.86
C ILE A 63 0.89 -16.76 -2.11
N LEU A 64 1.71 -17.80 -2.09
CA LEU A 64 1.22 -19.16 -2.17
C LEU A 64 0.66 -19.58 -0.82
N VAL A 65 -0.42 -20.35 -0.81
CA VAL A 65 -0.92 -21.04 0.39
C VAL A 65 0.05 -22.18 0.73
N GLU A 66 0.44 -22.30 1.99
CA GLU A 66 1.38 -23.33 2.47
C GLU A 66 0.93 -24.73 2.00
N GLY A 67 1.89 -25.52 1.49
CA GLY A 67 1.66 -26.89 1.00
C GLY A 67 1.25 -27.06 -0.47
N LYS A 68 1.24 -25.99 -1.30
CA LYS A 68 0.74 -26.03 -2.70
C LYS A 68 1.77 -25.69 -3.80
N GLY A 69 3.05 -26.02 -3.60
CA GLY A 69 4.12 -25.91 -4.62
C GLY A 69 5.04 -24.69 -4.50
N GLU A 70 5.69 -24.28 -5.60
CA GLU A 70 6.41 -23.00 -5.69
C GLU A 70 5.59 -21.97 -6.47
N LYS A 71 5.66 -20.69 -6.06
CA LYS A 71 4.98 -19.62 -6.78
C LYS A 71 5.69 -19.31 -8.10
N PRO A 72 4.98 -19.30 -9.25
CA PRO A 72 5.55 -18.85 -10.52
C PRO A 72 6.14 -17.44 -10.39
N LYS A 73 7.40 -17.27 -10.83
CA LYS A 73 8.04 -15.96 -10.93
C LYS A 73 7.29 -15.13 -11.98
N ARG A 74 7.08 -13.83 -11.72
CA ARG A 74 6.38 -12.95 -12.67
C ARG A 74 7.12 -12.91 -14.00
N ALA A 75 6.35 -12.87 -15.10
CA ALA A 75 6.89 -12.65 -16.43
C ALA A 75 7.74 -11.38 -16.48
N ARG A 76 8.87 -11.45 -17.20
CA ARG A 76 9.74 -10.31 -17.46
C ARG A 76 9.09 -9.42 -18.52
N THR A 77 9.23 -8.11 -18.37
CA THR A 77 8.78 -7.14 -19.38
C THR A 77 9.80 -7.04 -20.51
N ALA A 78 9.38 -6.49 -21.66
CA ALA A 78 10.28 -6.23 -22.79
C ALA A 78 11.53 -5.42 -22.37
N TYR A 79 11.37 -4.42 -21.51
CA TYR A 79 12.49 -3.66 -20.96
C TYR A 79 13.46 -4.51 -20.12
N LEU A 80 12.96 -5.46 -19.32
CA LEU A 80 13.84 -6.34 -18.52
C LEU A 80 14.60 -7.33 -19.41
N ILE A 81 13.97 -7.81 -20.48
CA ILE A 81 14.62 -8.66 -21.49
C ILE A 81 15.72 -7.88 -22.21
N PHE A 82 15.43 -6.64 -22.60
CA PHE A 82 16.43 -5.71 -23.12
C PHE A 82 17.58 -5.51 -22.14
N CYS A 83 17.28 -5.21 -20.86
CA CYS A 83 18.32 -5.06 -19.84
C CYS A 83 19.20 -6.31 -19.74
N ASP A 84 18.64 -7.52 -19.75
CA ASP A 84 19.43 -8.75 -19.65
C ASP A 84 20.43 -8.90 -20.82
N ARG A 85 20.12 -8.37 -22.02
CA ARG A 85 21.00 -8.38 -23.19
C ARG A 85 22.17 -7.39 -23.06
N TYR A 86 21.87 -6.14 -22.69
CA TYR A 86 22.86 -5.04 -22.73
C TYR A 86 23.55 -4.77 -21.39
N ARG A 87 22.98 -5.24 -20.28
CA ARG A 87 23.51 -4.93 -18.94
C ARG A 87 24.93 -5.43 -18.76
N ASN A 88 25.26 -6.64 -19.21
CA ASN A 88 26.61 -7.18 -19.07
C ASN A 88 27.64 -6.38 -19.86
N GLN A 89 27.27 -5.90 -21.06
CA GLN A 89 28.14 -5.03 -21.85
C GLN A 89 28.39 -3.71 -21.13
N ILE A 90 27.30 -3.03 -20.72
CA ILE A 90 27.39 -1.73 -20.04
C ILE A 90 28.10 -1.85 -18.69
N MET A 91 27.92 -2.95 -17.97
CA MET A 91 28.64 -3.21 -16.71
C MET A 91 30.15 -3.32 -16.94
N LYS A 92 30.60 -3.99 -18.01
CA LYS A 92 32.02 -4.04 -18.39
C LYS A 92 32.56 -2.67 -18.82
N ASP A 93 31.76 -1.88 -19.54
CA ASP A 93 32.16 -0.55 -19.99
C ASP A 93 32.28 0.45 -18.82
N VAL A 94 31.41 0.32 -17.82
CA VAL A 94 31.41 1.19 -16.62
C VAL A 94 32.45 0.72 -15.60
N HIS A 95 32.68 -0.59 -15.50
CA HIS A 95 33.62 -1.18 -14.55
C HIS A 95 34.50 -2.23 -15.26
N PRO A 96 35.62 -1.80 -15.84
CA PRO A 96 36.50 -2.68 -16.62
C PRO A 96 37.30 -3.66 -15.76
N ASP A 97 37.42 -3.41 -14.45
CA ASP A 97 38.09 -4.31 -13.51
C ASP A 97 37.10 -5.33 -12.93
N PRO A 98 37.13 -6.61 -13.35
CA PRO A 98 36.19 -7.62 -12.87
C PRO A 98 36.43 -8.02 -11.39
N THR A 99 37.54 -7.59 -10.78
CA THR A 99 37.93 -7.99 -9.42
C THR A 99 37.49 -7.01 -8.35
N SER A 100 37.17 -5.77 -8.74
CA SER A 100 36.69 -4.75 -7.82
C SER A 100 35.17 -4.78 -7.66
N LYS A 101 34.68 -4.22 -6.57
CA LYS A 101 33.24 -4.12 -6.30
C LYS A 101 32.70 -2.87 -6.96
N PHE A 102 31.59 -3.00 -7.68
CA PHE A 102 30.83 -1.85 -8.17
C PHE A 102 30.45 -0.92 -7.01
N THR A 103 30.81 0.35 -7.15
CA THR A 103 30.31 1.45 -6.35
C THR A 103 28.84 1.71 -6.66
N ARG A 104 28.19 2.48 -5.78
CA ARG A 104 26.78 2.83 -5.97
C ARG A 104 26.58 3.71 -7.19
N GLU A 105 27.53 4.59 -7.44
CA GLU A 105 27.56 5.56 -8.53
C GLU A 105 27.73 4.85 -9.88
N GLU A 106 28.61 3.85 -9.96
CA GLU A 106 28.77 2.99 -11.14
C GLU A 106 27.49 2.19 -11.43
N MET A 107 26.87 1.59 -10.41
CA MET A 107 25.59 0.90 -10.59
C MET A 107 24.48 1.84 -11.08
N GLN A 108 24.46 3.07 -10.57
CA GLN A 108 23.52 4.09 -11.02
C GLN A 108 23.78 4.45 -12.50
N SER A 109 25.05 4.63 -12.89
CA SER A 109 25.46 4.90 -14.27
C SER A 109 25.00 3.79 -15.23
N VAL A 110 25.19 2.52 -14.87
CA VAL A 110 24.71 1.36 -15.65
C VAL A 110 23.20 1.45 -15.87
N THR A 111 22.42 1.74 -14.82
CA THR A 111 20.96 1.84 -14.95
C THR A 111 20.49 3.03 -15.77
N THR A 112 21.19 4.17 -15.69
CA THR A 112 20.88 5.36 -16.48
C THR A 112 21.14 5.09 -17.97
N ARG A 113 22.29 4.52 -18.32
CA ARG A 113 22.65 4.17 -19.71
C ARG A 113 21.65 3.16 -20.31
N LEU A 114 21.23 2.15 -19.54
CA LEU A 114 20.19 1.21 -19.98
C LEU A 114 18.87 1.91 -20.31
N ALA A 115 18.47 2.88 -19.50
CA ALA A 115 17.24 3.63 -19.74
C ALA A 115 17.33 4.54 -20.97
N GLU A 116 18.50 5.13 -21.22
CA GLU A 116 18.77 5.94 -22.42
C GLU A 116 18.76 5.10 -23.69
N LEU A 117 19.45 3.96 -23.70
CA LEU A 117 19.45 3.05 -24.84
C LEU A 117 18.05 2.51 -25.13
N TRP A 118 17.27 2.20 -24.09
CA TRP A 118 15.88 1.79 -24.28
C TRP A 118 15.01 2.87 -24.94
N LYS A 119 15.25 4.16 -24.65
CA LYS A 119 14.53 5.26 -25.34
C LYS A 119 14.88 5.35 -26.82
N GLN A 120 16.06 4.86 -27.20
CA GLN A 120 16.58 4.90 -28.58
C GLN A 120 16.59 3.52 -29.25
N ILE A 121 15.86 2.54 -28.67
CA ILE A 121 15.83 1.17 -29.18
C ILE A 121 15.32 1.12 -30.62
N ALA A 122 15.94 0.27 -31.44
CA ALA A 122 15.48 0.04 -32.81
C ALA A 122 14.08 -0.61 -32.82
N PRO A 123 13.19 -0.25 -33.77
CA PRO A 123 11.84 -0.83 -33.83
C PRO A 123 11.82 -2.36 -33.95
N GLU A 124 12.76 -2.93 -34.71
CA GLU A 124 12.91 -4.39 -34.87
C GLU A 124 13.27 -5.05 -33.54
N GLU A 125 14.25 -4.50 -32.83
CA GLU A 125 14.69 -5.03 -31.55
C GLU A 125 13.62 -4.90 -30.45
N LEU A 126 12.86 -3.80 -30.49
CA LEU A 126 11.69 -3.61 -29.62
C LEU A 126 10.62 -4.67 -29.88
N ALA A 127 10.37 -4.99 -31.16
CA ALA A 127 9.42 -6.04 -31.54
C ALA A 127 9.86 -7.40 -31.00
N ASP A 128 11.14 -7.75 -31.13
CA ASP A 128 11.71 -8.99 -30.58
C ASP A 128 11.61 -9.07 -29.05
N CYS A 129 11.92 -7.96 -28.37
CA CYS A 129 11.80 -7.88 -26.91
C CYS A 129 10.35 -8.03 -26.46
N LYS A 130 9.39 -7.46 -27.20
CA LYS A 130 7.94 -7.61 -26.94
C LYS A 130 7.48 -9.04 -27.19
N ALA A 131 7.81 -9.64 -28.33
CA ALA A 131 7.45 -11.03 -28.65
C ALA A 131 7.97 -12.01 -27.58
N THR A 132 9.20 -11.80 -27.10
CA THR A 132 9.77 -12.59 -26.01
C THR A 132 9.02 -12.36 -24.69
N ALA A 133 8.65 -11.10 -24.38
CA ALA A 133 7.89 -10.76 -23.18
C ALA A 133 6.49 -11.38 -23.19
N ASP A 134 5.83 -11.38 -24.35
CA ASP A 134 4.51 -11.97 -24.54
C ASP A 134 4.56 -13.48 -24.35
N ARG A 135 5.55 -14.18 -24.93
CA ARG A 135 5.75 -15.61 -24.69
C ARG A 135 5.95 -15.92 -23.20
N LEU A 136 6.79 -15.15 -22.50
CA LEU A 136 7.01 -15.33 -21.05
C LEU A 136 5.76 -15.01 -20.23
N LYS A 137 4.91 -14.10 -20.70
CA LYS A 137 3.63 -13.78 -20.08
C LYS A 137 2.67 -14.95 -20.23
N ASP A 138 2.59 -15.56 -21.40
CA ASP A 138 1.75 -16.73 -21.64
C ASP A 138 2.22 -17.94 -20.82
N GLU A 139 3.54 -18.18 -20.74
CA GLU A 139 4.14 -19.19 -19.85
C GLU A 139 3.77 -18.94 -18.37
N TYR A 140 3.85 -17.69 -17.92
CA TYR A 140 3.48 -17.32 -16.55
C TYR A 140 1.97 -17.50 -16.30
N ASP A 141 1.13 -17.12 -17.25
CA ASP A 141 -0.33 -17.23 -17.12
C ASP A 141 -0.76 -18.71 -17.16
N ALA A 142 -0.13 -19.55 -17.99
CA ALA A 142 -0.32 -21.00 -17.99
C ALA A 142 0.15 -21.65 -16.67
N ALA A 143 1.35 -21.31 -16.18
CA ALA A 143 1.85 -21.80 -14.89
C ALA A 143 0.96 -21.35 -13.72
N LYS A 144 0.40 -20.14 -13.79
CA LYS A 144 -0.54 -19.62 -12.81
C LYS A 144 -1.90 -20.33 -12.89
N ALA A 145 -2.37 -20.68 -14.09
CA ALA A 145 -3.63 -21.41 -14.30
C ALA A 145 -3.52 -22.89 -13.89
N ALA A 146 -2.34 -23.49 -14.00
CA ALA A 146 -2.07 -24.86 -13.55
C ALA A 146 -2.08 -25.00 -12.01
N LEU A 147 -1.99 -23.91 -11.27
CA LEU A 147 -2.12 -23.94 -9.82
C LEU A 147 -3.57 -24.16 -9.40
N PRO A 148 -3.84 -24.97 -8.35
CA PRO A 148 -5.19 -25.25 -7.94
C PRO A 148 -5.93 -23.97 -7.51
N PRO A 149 -7.26 -23.87 -7.75
CA PRO A 149 -8.06 -22.74 -7.30
C PRO A 149 -7.80 -22.42 -5.82
N GLY A 150 -7.52 -21.15 -5.52
CA GLY A 150 -7.18 -20.69 -4.16
C GLY A 150 -5.74 -20.95 -3.70
N ALA A 151 -4.85 -21.51 -4.53
CA ALA A 151 -3.43 -21.65 -4.21
C ALA A 151 -2.71 -20.29 -4.07
N LEU A 152 -3.20 -19.26 -4.76
CA LEU A 152 -2.67 -17.90 -4.70
C LEU A 152 -3.63 -17.02 -3.90
N LYS A 153 -3.18 -16.55 -2.73
CA LYS A 153 -3.92 -15.55 -1.93
C LYS A 153 -3.24 -14.20 -1.99
N ARG A 154 -4.04 -13.13 -1.96
CA ARG A 154 -3.50 -11.79 -1.71
C ARG A 154 -3.07 -11.72 -0.26
N ASP A 155 -1.80 -11.38 -0.04
CA ASP A 155 -1.30 -11.09 1.29
C ASP A 155 -2.10 -9.93 1.89
N LYS A 156 -2.68 -10.18 3.08
CA LYS A 156 -3.38 -9.18 3.89
C LYS A 156 -2.40 -8.42 4.78
N GLY A 157 -1.15 -8.26 4.32
CA GLY A 157 -0.07 -7.62 5.07
C GLY A 157 -0.48 -6.28 5.70
N LYS A 158 0.14 -5.97 6.84
CA LYS A 158 -0.07 -4.71 7.56
C LYS A 158 0.21 -3.51 6.64
N LYS A 159 -0.48 -2.39 6.87
CA LYS A 159 -0.31 -1.17 6.05
C LYS A 159 1.16 -0.71 6.11
N LYS A 160 1.84 -0.72 4.96
CA LYS A 160 3.18 -0.16 4.78
C LYS A 160 3.23 1.28 5.31
N HIS A 161 4.30 1.63 6.02
CA HIS A 161 4.53 2.96 6.63
C HIS A 161 3.69 3.30 7.88
N GLN A 162 3.03 2.34 8.50
CA GLN A 162 2.48 2.58 9.84
C GLN A 162 3.62 2.81 10.84
N LEU A 163 3.47 3.82 11.69
CA LEU A 163 4.37 4.01 12.84
C LEU A 163 4.07 2.90 13.85
N ILE A 164 5.06 2.11 14.21
CA ILE A 164 4.97 1.06 15.22
C ILE A 164 5.86 1.43 16.40
N LEU A 165 5.49 0.96 17.58
CA LEU A 165 6.32 1.08 18.77
C LEU A 165 7.38 -0.02 18.75
N VAL A 166 8.60 0.31 19.15
CA VAL A 166 9.66 -0.67 19.39
C VAL A 166 9.36 -1.39 20.73
N GLU A 167 9.45 -2.72 20.75
CA GLU A 167 9.11 -3.54 21.93
C GLU A 167 9.79 -3.02 23.22
N GLY A 168 9.02 -2.95 24.31
CA GLY A 168 9.51 -2.53 25.63
C GLY A 168 9.45 -1.03 25.96
N LYS A 169 8.83 -0.17 25.13
CA LYS A 169 8.84 1.30 25.30
C LYS A 169 7.44 1.95 25.40
N GLY A 170 6.55 1.40 26.22
CA GLY A 170 5.25 2.01 26.60
C GLY A 170 4.06 1.71 25.68
N GLU A 171 3.03 2.56 25.69
CA GLU A 171 1.91 2.51 24.75
C GLU A 171 2.07 3.55 23.65
N LYS A 172 1.68 3.19 22.41
CA LYS A 172 1.73 4.14 21.30
C LYS A 172 0.58 5.16 21.45
N PRO A 173 0.85 6.49 21.38
CA PRO A 173 -0.20 7.50 21.35
C PRO A 173 -1.17 7.25 20.19
N LYS A 174 -2.48 7.26 20.49
CA LYS A 174 -3.53 7.14 19.47
C LYS A 174 -3.51 8.39 18.58
N ARG A 175 -3.59 8.21 17.26
CA ARG A 175 -3.56 9.33 16.32
C ARG A 175 -4.68 10.32 16.63
N ALA A 176 -4.35 11.61 16.67
CA ALA A 176 -5.32 12.69 16.82
C ALA A 176 -6.47 12.56 15.80
N ARG A 177 -7.70 12.76 16.27
CA ARG A 177 -8.89 12.80 15.42
C ARG A 177 -8.91 14.12 14.64
N THR A 178 -9.36 14.06 13.40
CA THR A 178 -9.58 15.27 12.59
C THR A 178 -10.90 15.93 12.98
N ALA A 179 -11.08 17.21 12.61
CA ALA A 179 -12.33 17.95 12.82
C ALA A 179 -13.55 17.19 12.27
N TYR A 180 -13.42 16.59 11.08
CA TYR A 180 -14.46 15.74 10.50
C TYR A 180 -14.77 14.49 11.33
N LEU A 181 -13.78 13.84 11.95
CA LEU A 181 -14.02 12.67 12.81
C LEU A 181 -14.69 13.05 14.13
N ILE A 182 -14.36 14.22 14.67
CA ILE A 182 -15.02 14.78 15.86
C ILE A 182 -16.49 15.11 15.54
N PHE A 183 -16.73 15.75 14.39
CA PHE A 183 -18.07 15.97 13.86
C PHE A 183 -18.83 14.65 13.67
N CYS A 184 -18.21 13.66 13.01
CA CYS A 184 -18.81 12.34 12.83
C CYS A 184 -19.22 11.71 14.17
N ASP A 185 -18.38 11.75 15.21
CA ASP A 185 -18.71 11.17 16.51
C ASP A 185 -19.97 11.80 17.15
N ARG A 186 -20.24 13.10 16.89
CA ARG A 186 -21.43 13.81 17.40
C ARG A 186 -22.71 13.39 16.69
N TYR A 187 -22.70 13.35 15.36
CA TYR A 187 -23.91 13.16 14.56
C TYR A 187 -24.14 11.70 14.12
N ARG A 188 -23.12 10.84 14.21
CA ARG A 188 -23.21 9.45 13.76
C ARG A 188 -24.31 8.69 14.49
N ASN A 189 -24.41 8.80 15.81
CA ASN A 189 -25.44 8.09 16.56
C ASN A 189 -26.84 8.58 16.24
N GLN A 190 -27.00 9.88 15.95
CA GLN A 190 -28.28 10.45 15.53
C GLN A 190 -28.68 9.90 14.16
N ILE A 191 -27.79 10.00 13.17
CA ILE A 191 -28.05 9.52 11.81
C ILE A 191 -28.23 7.99 11.77
N MET A 192 -27.54 7.25 12.64
CA MET A 192 -27.73 5.80 12.76
C MET A 192 -29.13 5.44 13.26
N LYS A 193 -29.70 6.20 14.21
CA LYS A 193 -31.09 6.03 14.67
C LYS A 193 -32.10 6.38 13.60
N ASP A 194 -31.82 7.41 12.79
CA ASP A 194 -32.68 7.83 11.68
C ASP A 194 -32.66 6.84 10.51
N VAL A 195 -31.56 6.10 10.34
CA VAL A 195 -31.40 5.06 9.31
C VAL A 195 -31.87 3.69 9.80
N HIS A 196 -31.91 3.45 11.11
CA HIS A 196 -32.44 2.20 11.70
C HIS A 196 -33.05 2.47 13.09
N PRO A 197 -34.40 2.39 13.26
CA PRO A 197 -35.07 2.76 14.51
C PRO A 197 -34.88 1.77 15.67
N ASP A 198 -34.31 0.57 15.44
CA ASP A 198 -33.90 -0.34 16.52
C ASP A 198 -32.37 -0.33 16.71
N PRO A 199 -31.84 0.36 17.74
CA PRO A 199 -30.41 0.48 18.01
C PRO A 199 -29.79 -0.72 18.75
N THR A 200 -30.56 -1.78 19.04
CA THR A 200 -30.09 -2.93 19.86
C THR A 200 -29.86 -4.24 19.11
N SER A 201 -30.26 -4.33 17.84
CA SER A 201 -30.03 -5.54 17.03
C SER A 201 -28.53 -5.70 16.69
N LYS A 202 -27.83 -6.50 17.49
CA LYS A 202 -26.45 -6.94 17.22
C LYS A 202 -26.50 -8.01 16.14
N PHE A 203 -25.89 -7.76 14.98
CA PHE A 203 -25.66 -8.78 13.96
C PHE A 203 -24.84 -9.93 14.55
N THR A 204 -25.41 -11.13 14.54
CA THR A 204 -24.62 -12.35 14.69
C THR A 204 -23.84 -12.57 13.38
N ARG A 205 -22.64 -13.12 13.53
CA ARG A 205 -21.66 -13.30 12.45
C ARG A 205 -22.14 -14.25 11.33
N GLU A 206 -23.27 -14.92 11.53
CA GLU A 206 -23.85 -15.90 10.61
C GLU A 206 -24.64 -15.27 9.45
N GLU A 207 -25.11 -14.02 9.59
CA GLU A 207 -25.89 -13.33 8.54
C GLU A 207 -25.04 -12.56 7.51
N MET A 208 -23.70 -12.69 7.57
CA MET A 208 -22.75 -12.06 6.63
C MET A 208 -22.02 -13.10 5.75
N GLN A 209 -22.68 -14.19 5.37
CA GLN A 209 -22.20 -15.12 4.34
C GLN A 209 -22.90 -14.89 3.00
#